data_AF-A0A9P1HNH3-F1
#
_entry.id   AF-A0A9P1HNH3-F1
#
_cell.length_a   1.000
_cell.length_b   1.000
_cell.length_c   1.000
_cell.angle_alpha   90.00
_cell.angle_beta   90.00
_cell.angle_gamma   90.00
#
_symmetry.space_group_name_H-M   'P 1'
#
loop_
_entity.id
_entity.type
_entity.pdbx_description
1 polymer ?
#
loop_
_entity_poly.entity_id
_entity_poly.type
_entity_poly.pdbx_seq_one_letter_code
_entity_poly.pdbx_strand_id
1 'polypeptide(L)'
;MQRTTCFIRTYCAPSTQREIKGRFQNFRKPIYQAPHVNPLEESPDFSFVDSNKTVSVTSPAQLKHKLDQLRLGRKIVSLLENVKVMEDIHNITNQRRVSENQKVEASRPVQKGNEQIQ
;
A
#
# COMPACT_ATOMS: atom_id res chain seq x y z
N MET A 1 19.16 -17.04 -12.01
CA MET A 1 19.11 -15.57 -12.19
C MET A 1 17.67 -15.12 -12.01
N GLN A 2 17.33 -14.59 -10.85
CA GLN A 2 15.97 -14.14 -10.53
C GLN A 2 15.79 -12.69 -10.99
N ARG A 3 14.79 -12.45 -11.84
CA ARG A 3 14.41 -11.11 -12.29
C ARG A 3 13.55 -10.47 -11.21
N THR A 4 14.12 -9.58 -10.42
CA THR A 4 13.40 -8.67 -9.53
C THR A 4 12.65 -7.65 -10.38
N THR A 5 11.33 -7.77 -10.46
CA THR A 5 10.46 -6.75 -11.05
C THR A 5 10.18 -5.69 -10.00
N CYS A 6 10.99 -4.63 -9.98
CA CYS A 6 10.72 -3.45 -9.17
C CYS A 6 9.46 -2.75 -9.73
N PHE A 7 8.34 -2.84 -9.00
CA PHE A 7 7.17 -2.00 -9.23
C PHE A 7 7.52 -0.56 -8.80
N ILE A 8 8.12 0.22 -9.71
CA ILE A 8 8.35 1.64 -9.48
C ILE A 8 7.01 2.35 -9.59
N ARG A 9 6.44 2.71 -8.44
CA ARG A 9 5.27 3.60 -8.36
C ARG A 9 5.76 5.02 -8.65
N THR A 10 5.75 5.42 -9.91
CA THR A 10 6.04 6.81 -10.30
C THR A 10 4.93 7.72 -9.81
N TYR A 11 5.17 8.44 -8.72
CA TYR A 11 4.34 9.58 -8.33
C TYR A 11 4.75 10.78 -9.20
N CYS A 12 3.91 11.13 -10.17
CA CYS A 12 4.06 12.39 -10.89
C CYS A 12 3.63 13.53 -9.97
N ALA A 13 4.59 14.34 -9.51
CA ALA A 13 4.29 15.63 -8.90
C ALA A 13 3.55 16.52 -9.93
N PRO A 14 2.49 17.25 -9.56
CA PRO A 14 1.79 18.12 -10.50
C PRO A 14 2.70 19.31 -10.85
N SER A 15 3.08 19.41 -12.13
CA SER A 15 3.69 20.62 -12.66
C SER A 15 2.66 21.76 -12.61
N THR A 16 3.05 22.89 -12.03
CA THR A 16 2.22 24.08 -11.79
C THR A 16 1.83 24.85 -13.06
N GLN A 17 2.12 24.32 -14.24
CA GLN A 17 1.77 24.93 -15.53
C GLN A 17 0.57 24.17 -16.12
N ARG A 18 -0.63 24.75 -15.96
CA ARG A 18 -1.83 24.27 -16.65
C ARG A 18 -1.71 24.64 -18.13
N GLU A 19 -1.03 23.81 -18.92
CA GLU A 19 -1.17 23.84 -20.37
C GLU A 19 -2.66 23.61 -20.69
N ILE A 20 -3.31 24.61 -21.29
CA ILE A 20 -4.73 24.52 -21.67
C ILE A 20 -4.86 23.49 -22.79
N LYS A 21 -5.05 22.23 -22.40
CA LYS A 21 -5.29 21.12 -23.32
C LYS A 21 -6.80 21.04 -23.56
N GLY A 22 -7.22 21.01 -24.83
CA GLY A 22 -8.63 20.95 -25.21
C GLY A 22 -9.37 19.76 -24.57
N ARG A 23 -10.69 19.87 -24.40
CA ARG A 23 -11.55 18.95 -23.60
C ARG A 23 -11.26 17.45 -23.80
N PHE A 24 -10.87 17.04 -25.00
CA PHE A 24 -10.62 15.63 -25.36
C PHE A 24 -9.22 15.10 -25.02
N GLN A 25 -8.23 15.98 -24.77
CA GLN A 25 -6.86 15.56 -24.46
C GLN A 25 -6.76 14.89 -23.07
N ASN A 26 -7.70 15.17 -22.16
CA ASN A 26 -7.80 14.51 -20.86
C ASN A 26 -8.06 12.99 -20.95
N PHE A 27 -8.57 12.51 -22.09
CA PHE A 27 -8.82 11.08 -22.33
C PHE A 27 -7.64 10.34 -22.95
N ARG A 28 -6.61 11.05 -23.46
CA ARG A 28 -5.44 10.40 -24.08
C ARG A 28 -4.53 9.68 -23.09
N LYS A 29 -4.58 10.10 -21.82
CA LYS A 29 -3.99 9.37 -20.70
C LYS A 29 -5.06 9.34 -19.62
N PRO A 30 -5.75 8.20 -19.40
CA PRO A 30 -6.68 8.10 -18.29
C PRO A 30 -5.86 8.19 -17.00
N ILE A 31 -5.68 9.42 -16.51
CA ILE A 31 -5.28 9.64 -15.13
C ILE A 31 -6.48 9.12 -14.36
N TYR A 32 -6.29 8.06 -13.57
CA TYR A 32 -7.29 7.65 -12.60
C TYR A 32 -7.50 8.83 -11.66
N GLN A 33 -8.49 9.66 -11.98
CA GLN A 33 -8.97 10.67 -11.07
C GLN A 33 -9.78 9.88 -10.05
N ALA A 34 -9.36 9.97 -8.78
CA ALA A 34 -10.09 9.37 -7.68
C ALA A 34 -11.59 9.68 -7.85
N PRO A 35 -12.50 8.78 -7.43
CA PRO A 35 -13.94 9.03 -7.51
C PRO A 35 -14.20 10.45 -6.99
N HIS A 36 -14.97 11.21 -7.77
CA HIS A 36 -15.18 12.64 -7.55
C HIS A 36 -15.43 12.92 -6.07
N VAL A 37 -14.43 13.49 -5.39
CA VAL A 37 -14.60 13.96 -4.03
C VAL A 37 -15.47 15.20 -4.14
N ASN A 38 -16.65 15.17 -3.53
CA ASN A 38 -17.57 16.29 -3.59
C ASN A 38 -16.92 17.44 -2.79
N PRO A 39 -16.71 18.63 -3.38
CA PRO A 39 -16.08 19.76 -2.68
C PRO A 39 -16.83 20.14 -1.39
N LEU A 40 -18.14 19.88 -1.35
CA LEU A 40 -19.00 20.08 -0.17
C LEU A 40 -18.69 19.13 0.99
N GLU A 41 -17.90 18.07 0.77
CA GLU A 41 -17.50 17.09 1.79
C GLU A 41 -16.09 17.35 2.36
N GLU A 42 -15.28 18.18 1.68
CA GLU A 42 -13.89 18.46 2.08
C GLU A 42 -13.77 19.67 3.01
N SER A 43 -14.42 20.78 2.65
CA SER A 43 -14.21 22.08 3.31
C SER A 43 -15.44 22.53 4.10
N PRO A 44 -15.26 23.26 5.22
CA PRO A 44 -16.35 23.92 5.92
C PRO A 44 -17.02 24.96 5.02
N ASP A 45 -18.35 25.01 5.03
CA ASP A 45 -19.13 25.93 4.17
C ASP A 45 -19.05 27.39 4.63
N PHE A 46 -18.82 27.62 5.92
CA PHE A 46 -18.78 28.94 6.55
C PHE A 46 -17.65 29.02 7.57
N SER A 47 -17.16 30.24 7.79
CA SER A 47 -16.16 30.57 8.81
C SER A 47 -16.62 31.76 9.64
N PHE A 48 -16.06 31.91 10.84
CA PHE A 48 -16.33 33.07 11.68
C PHE A 48 -15.63 34.31 11.09
N VAL A 49 -16.31 35.46 11.12
CA VAL A 49 -15.74 36.75 10.68
C VAL A 49 -14.54 37.12 11.55
N ASP A 50 -14.64 36.84 12.86
CA ASP A 50 -13.49 36.89 13.77
C ASP A 50 -12.64 35.63 13.56
N SER A 51 -11.58 35.79 12.76
CA SER A 51 -10.65 34.73 12.33
C SER A 51 -9.99 33.90 13.45
N ASN A 52 -10.24 34.21 14.73
CA ASN A 52 -9.70 33.49 15.87
C ASN A 52 -10.37 32.13 16.14
N LYS A 53 -11.49 31.80 15.49
CA LYS A 53 -12.18 30.51 15.66
C LYS A 53 -12.18 29.72 14.36
N THR A 54 -11.58 28.53 14.38
CA THR A 54 -11.59 27.60 13.24
C THR A 54 -12.83 26.71 13.29
N VAL A 55 -13.60 26.66 12.21
CA VAL A 55 -14.72 25.72 12.05
C VAL A 55 -14.19 24.46 11.38
N SER A 56 -14.31 23.31 12.06
CA SER A 56 -13.80 22.04 11.53
C SER A 56 -14.80 21.32 10.61
N VAL A 57 -16.10 21.49 10.84
CA VAL A 57 -17.19 20.83 10.12
C VAL A 57 -18.43 21.74 10.16
N THR A 58 -19.16 21.85 9.05
CA THR A 58 -20.42 22.61 8.95
C THR A 58 -21.65 21.73 8.79
N SER A 59 -21.51 20.51 8.27
CA SER A 59 -22.66 19.62 8.00
C SER A 59 -22.56 18.23 8.66
N PRO A 60 -23.70 17.58 9.00
CA PRO A 60 -23.70 16.19 9.46
C PRO A 60 -23.11 15.20 8.45
N ALA A 61 -23.27 15.48 7.15
CA ALA A 61 -22.70 14.67 6.08
C ALA A 61 -21.17 14.69 6.09
N GLN A 62 -20.57 15.89 6.21
CA GLN A 62 -19.12 16.06 6.39
C GLN A 62 -18.62 15.35 7.65
N LEU A 63 -19.36 15.44 8.76
CA LEU A 63 -18.98 14.74 10.00
C LEU A 63 -18.93 13.23 9.79
N LYS A 64 -19.97 12.66 9.16
CA LYS A 64 -20.04 11.23 8.85
C LYS A 64 -18.88 10.80 7.95
N HIS A 65 -18.62 11.55 6.88
CA HIS A 65 -17.53 11.27 5.95
C HIS A 65 -16.16 11.28 6.66
N LYS A 66 -15.88 12.28 7.49
CA LYS A 66 -14.63 12.34 8.27
C LYS A 66 -14.50 11.19 9.27
N LEU A 67 -15.59 10.80 9.94
CA LEU A 67 -15.59 9.64 10.84
C LEU A 67 -15.32 8.33 10.09
N ASP A 68 -15.91 8.17 8.90
CA ASP A 68 -15.69 7.00 8.06
C ASP A 68 -14.23 6.94 7.57
N GLN A 69 -13.63 8.07 7.19
CA GLN A 69 -12.21 8.13 6.85
C GLN A 69 -11.30 7.67 8.00
N LEU A 70 -11.58 8.14 9.23
CA LEU A 70 -10.83 7.70 10.42
C LEU A 70 -11.00 6.20 10.67
N ARG A 71 -12.22 5.67 10.54
CA ARG A 71 -12.52 4.25 10.69
C ARG A 71 -11.76 3.40 9.66
N LEU A 72 -11.78 3.82 8.39
CA LEU A 72 -11.08 3.14 7.30
C LEU A 72 -9.57 3.18 7.51
N GLY A 73 -9.02 4.35 7.87
CA GLY A 73 -7.59 4.50 8.18
C GLY A 73 -7.13 3.55 9.28
N ARG A 74 -7.87 3.49 10.41
CA ARG A 74 -7.57 2.56 11.51
C ARG A 74 -7.61 1.10 11.06
N LYS A 75 -8.63 0.73 10.27
CA LYS A 75 -8.77 -0.63 9.73
C LYS A 75 -7.63 -1.01 8.80
N ILE A 76 -7.19 -0.09 7.94
CA ILE A 76 -6.05 -0.33 7.04
C ILE A 76 -4.79 -0.61 7.85
N VAL A 77 -4.49 0.23 8.85
CA VAL A 77 -3.32 0.05 9.70
C VAL A 77 -3.36 -1.30 10.42
N SER A 78 -4.50 -1.67 11.02
CA SER A 78 -4.60 -2.97 11.72
C SER A 78 -4.43 -4.16 10.78
N LEU A 79 -4.95 -4.08 9.55
CA LEU A 79 -4.79 -5.14 8.56
C LEU A 79 -3.32 -5.28 8.11
N LEU A 80 -2.63 -4.15 7.89
CA LEU A 80 -1.21 -4.17 7.54
C LEU A 80 -0.34 -4.74 8.66
N GLU A 81 -0.67 -4.43 9.92
CA GLU A 81 -0.01 -5.03 11.08
C GLU A 81 -0.21 -6.54 11.14
N ASN A 82 -1.44 -7.03 10.93
CA ASN A 82 -1.72 -8.47 10.87
C ASN A 82 -0.96 -9.17 9.75
N VAL A 83 -0.89 -8.56 8.56
CA VAL A 83 -0.13 -9.11 7.42
C VAL A 83 1.35 -9.22 7.78
N LYS A 84 1.93 -8.17 8.38
CA LYS A 84 3.33 -8.19 8.81
C LYS A 84 3.61 -9.33 9.80
N VAL A 85 2.75 -9.53 10.79
CA VAL A 85 2.88 -10.63 11.75
C VAL A 85 2.84 -11.99 11.06
N MET A 86 1.93 -12.17 10.08
CA MET A 86 1.85 -13.41 9.30
C MET A 86 3.10 -13.65 8.45
N GLU A 87 3.66 -12.60 7.84
CA GLU A 87 4.90 -12.66 7.08
C GLU A 87 6.09 -13.07 7.97
N ASP A 88 6.19 -12.48 9.17
CA ASP A 88 7.24 -12.81 10.14
C ASP A 88 7.16 -14.29 10.57
N ILE A 89 5.96 -14.79 10.89
CA ILE A 89 5.74 -16.20 11.24
C ILE A 89 6.08 -17.13 10.06
N HIS A 90 5.71 -16.74 8.84
CA HIS A 90 6.02 -17.50 7.64
C HIS A 90 7.53 -17.60 7.41
N ASN A 91 8.25 -16.49 7.57
CA ASN A 91 9.70 -16.44 7.44
C ASN A 91 10.39 -17.36 8.46
N ILE A 92 9.98 -17.30 9.73
CA ILE A 92 10.51 -18.19 10.79
C ILE A 92 10.25 -19.65 10.44
N THR A 93 9.04 -19.97 9.99
CA THR A 93 8.65 -21.34 9.62
C THR A 93 9.45 -21.86 8.44
N ASN A 94 9.69 -21.02 7.43
CA ASN A 94 10.52 -21.37 6.27
C ASN A 94 11.97 -21.60 6.67
N GLN A 95 12.56 -20.73 7.50
CA GLN A 95 13.92 -20.93 8.01
C GLN A 95 14.04 -22.25 8.78
N ARG A 96 13.04 -22.57 9.61
CA ARG A 96 12.98 -23.84 10.34
C ARG A 96 12.96 -25.03 9.38
N ARG A 97 12.07 -25.04 8.38
CA ARG A 97 12.00 -26.09 7.35
C ARG A 97 13.31 -26.27 6.61
N VAL A 98 13.96 -25.17 6.21
CA VAL A 98 15.27 -25.22 5.54
C VAL A 98 16.32 -25.84 6.46
N SER A 99 16.37 -25.44 7.74
CA SER A 99 17.33 -26.00 8.70
C SER A 99 17.08 -27.47 9.00
N GLU A 100 15.82 -27.90 9.07
CA GLU A 100 15.43 -29.31 9.29
C GLU A 100 15.80 -30.14 8.07
N ASN A 101 15.52 -29.66 6.86
CA ASN A 101 15.94 -30.34 5.63
C ASN A 101 17.47 -30.46 5.53
N GLN A 102 18.22 -29.41 5.87
CA GLN A 102 19.69 -29.47 5.90
C GLN A 102 20.20 -30.52 6.89
N LYS A 103 19.59 -30.62 8.08
CA LYS A 103 19.95 -31.66 9.05
C LYS A 103 19.64 -33.06 8.52
N VAL A 104 18.50 -33.24 7.87
CA VAL A 104 18.12 -34.52 7.25
C VAL A 104 19.11 -34.89 6.15
N GLU A 105 19.42 -33.98 5.21
CA GLU A 105 20.40 -34.23 4.15
C GLU A 105 21.80 -34.53 4.72
N ALA A 106 22.24 -33.82 5.76
CA ALA A 106 23.51 -34.08 6.41
C ALA A 106 23.56 -35.45 7.13
N SER A 107 22.42 -35.92 7.63
CA SER A 107 22.31 -37.23 8.30
C SER A 107 22.12 -38.40 7.32
N ARG A 108 21.79 -38.12 6.05
CA ARG A 108 21.53 -39.17 5.07
C ARG A 108 22.85 -39.88 4.72
N PRO A 109 22.84 -41.22 4.62
CA PRO A 109 23.98 -41.96 4.12
C PRO A 109 24.38 -41.47 2.72
N VAL A 110 25.66 -41.18 2.53
CA VAL A 110 26.20 -40.84 1.21
C VAL A 110 26.23 -42.11 0.36
N GLN A 111 25.64 -42.06 -0.83
CA GLN A 111 25.70 -43.17 -1.77
C GLN A 111 27.14 -43.35 -2.25
N LYS A 112 27.79 -44.44 -1.85
CA LYS A 112 29.07 -44.89 -2.42
C LYS A 112 28.82 -45.50 -3.80
N GLY A 113 28.50 -44.67 -4.79
CA GLY A 113 28.27 -45.11 -6.16
C GLY A 113 29.52 -44.98 -7.01
N ASN A 114 30.01 -46.11 -7.58
CA ASN A 114 31.07 -46.24 -8.58
C ASN A 114 32.24 -45.22 -8.49
N GLU A 115 32.74 -44.94 -7.28
CA GLU A 115 34.11 -44.46 -7.16
C GLU A 115 34.99 -45.54 -7.79
N GLN A 116 35.58 -45.19 -8.93
CA GLN A 116 36.21 -46.13 -9.85
C GLN A 116 37.21 -47.02 -9.09
N ILE A 117 36.91 -48.32 -9.07
CA ILE A 117 37.91 -49.35 -8.83
C ILE A 117 38.80 -49.30 -10.08
N GLN A 118 39.88 -48.52 -10.04
CA GLN A 118 41.00 -48.59 -10.99
C GLN A 118 42.08 -49.49 -10.42
#